data_AF-W7YU61-F1
#
_entry.id   AF-W7YU61-F1
#
_cell.length_a   1.000
_cell.length_b   1.000
_cell.length_c   1.000
_cell.angle_alpha   90.00
_cell.angle_beta   90.00
_cell.angle_gamma   90.00
#
_symmetry.space_group_name_H-M   'P 1'
#
loop_
_entity.id
_entity.type
_entity.pdbx_description
1 polymer ?
#
loop_
_entity_poly.entity_id
_entity_poly.type
_entity_poly.pdbx_seq_one_letter_code
_entity_poly.pdbx_strand_id
1 'polypeptide(L)'
;MEIKKVIKQDGEYKCDIDVTVDEWKNILQDKSIMNKNYVDVLLKFHSEPEHKSTCKELGIKHNKSPQSFNGTITNFAKATQKSLIVLKL
;
A
#
# COMPACT_ATOMS: atom_id res chain seq x y z
N MET A 1 -3.99 -20.95 -1.85
CA MET A 1 -3.47 -19.73 -1.22
C MET A 1 -3.13 -20.09 0.22
N GLU A 2 -1.86 -19.99 0.60
CA GLU A 2 -1.48 -20.14 2.01
C GLU A 2 -1.96 -18.92 2.80
N ILE A 3 -2.58 -19.15 3.95
CA ILE A 3 -2.99 -18.08 4.86
C ILE A 3 -1.76 -17.65 5.65
N LYS A 4 -1.29 -16.43 5.40
CA LYS A 4 -0.15 -15.87 6.14
C LYS A 4 -0.54 -15.46 7.56
N LYS A 5 0.29 -15.81 8.53
CA LYS A 5 0.10 -15.42 9.93
C LYS A 5 0.40 -13.93 10.11
N VAL A 6 -0.53 -13.20 10.70
CA VAL A 6 -0.32 -11.83 11.16
C VAL A 6 -0.07 -11.86 12.67
N ILE A 7 1.00 -11.21 13.12
CA ILE A 7 1.37 -11.07 14.53
C ILE A 7 1.05 -9.64 14.95
N LYS A 8 0.28 -9.49 16.04
CA LYS A 8 0.07 -8.18 16.65
C LYS A 8 1.13 -7.96 17.73
N GLN A 9 1.96 -6.93 17.58
CA GLN A 9 3.02 -6.58 18.54
C GLN A 9 3.10 -5.06 18.65
N ASP A 10 3.12 -4.52 19.87
CA ASP A 10 3.23 -3.07 20.14
C ASP A 10 2.19 -2.20 19.42
N GLY A 11 0.98 -2.74 19.23
CA GLY A 11 -0.10 -2.07 18.50
C GLY A 11 0.02 -2.16 16.97
N GLU A 12 1.12 -2.71 16.45
CA GLU A 12 1.34 -2.93 15.02
C GLU A 12 0.96 -4.35 14.59
N TYR A 13 0.61 -4.50 13.32
CA TYR A 13 0.43 -5.79 12.66
C TYR A 13 1.67 -6.10 11.83
N LYS A 14 2.37 -7.17 12.16
CA LYS A 14 3.54 -7.69 11.44
C LYS A 14 3.14 -8.94 10.67
N CYS A 15 3.55 -9.03 9.41
CA CYS A 15 3.38 -10.24 8.62
C CYS A 15 4.55 -10.39 7.64
N ASP A 16 4.92 -11.63 7.34
CA ASP A 16 5.87 -11.89 6.27
C ASP A 16 5.18 -11.63 4.93
N ILE A 17 5.70 -10.70 4.15
CA ILE A 17 5.17 -10.38 2.83
C ILE A 17 6.00 -11.17 1.80
N ASP A 18 5.35 -11.97 0.96
CA ASP A 18 6.01 -12.72 -0.11
C ASP A 18 5.98 -11.87 -1.38
N VAL A 19 6.63 -10.71 -1.30
CA VAL A 19 6.83 -9.77 -2.40
C VAL A 19 8.25 -9.26 -2.29
N THR A 20 9.06 -9.61 -3.28
CA THR A 20 10.46 -9.20 -3.40
C THR A 20 10.57 -7.72 -3.75
N VAL A 21 11.77 -7.16 -3.56
CA VAL A 21 12.07 -5.78 -3.93
C VAL A 21 11.89 -5.55 -5.44
N ASP A 22 12.27 -6.52 -6.28
CA ASP A 22 12.17 -6.37 -7.73
C ASP A 22 10.73 -6.49 -8.23
N GLU A 23 9.89 -7.33 -7.62
CA GLU A 23 8.44 -7.32 -7.86
C GLU A 23 7.81 -5.97 -7.52
N TRP A 24 8.20 -5.36 -6.38
CA TRP A 24 7.74 -4.02 -6.05
C TRP A 24 8.18 -2.97 -7.08
N LYS A 25 9.44 -3.02 -7.53
CA LYS A 25 9.93 -2.09 -8.57
C LYS A 25 9.12 -2.24 -9.85
N ASN A 26 8.86 -3.46 -10.31
CA ASN A 26 8.07 -3.72 -11.50
C ASN A 26 6.67 -3.10 -11.38
N ILE A 27 5.99 -3.30 -10.24
CA ILE A 27 4.65 -2.75 -10.01
C ILE A 27 4.67 -1.21 -9.95
N LEU A 28 5.65 -0.62 -9.26
CA LEU A 28 5.75 0.83 -9.09
C LEU A 28 6.15 1.55 -10.39
N GLN A 29 6.77 0.84 -11.34
CA GLN A 29 7.14 1.36 -12.66
C GLN A 29 6.07 1.09 -13.74
N ASP A 30 5.14 0.17 -13.50
CA ASP A 30 4.08 -0.18 -14.45
C ASP A 30 2.99 0.90 -14.51
N LYS A 31 2.96 1.62 -15.63
CA LYS A 31 2.00 2.70 -15.91
C LYS A 31 0.57 2.20 -16.13
N SER A 32 0.36 0.90 -16.37
CA SER A 32 -0.98 0.29 -16.45
C SER A 32 -1.60 0.09 -15.05
N ILE A 33 -0.77 0.00 -14.02
CA ILE A 33 -1.18 -0.13 -12.62
C ILE A 33 -1.16 1.23 -11.93
N MET A 34 -0.06 1.97 -12.08
CA MET A 34 0.20 3.21 -11.37
C MET A 34 -0.50 4.38 -12.03
N ASN A 35 -1.34 5.07 -11.25
CA ASN A 35 -1.95 6.33 -11.64
C ASN A 35 -1.53 7.47 -10.70
N LYS A 36 -1.83 8.71 -11.11
CA LYS A 36 -1.45 9.91 -10.34
C LYS A 36 -1.98 9.91 -8.91
N ASN A 37 -3.17 9.35 -8.66
CA ASN A 37 -3.74 9.28 -7.31
C ASN A 37 -3.01 8.27 -6.42
N TYR A 38 -2.59 7.12 -6.97
CA TYR A 38 -1.80 6.14 -6.24
C TYR A 38 -0.45 6.74 -5.86
N VAL A 39 0.25 7.36 -6.80
CA VAL A 39 1.53 8.04 -6.54
C VAL A 39 1.36 9.11 -5.46
N ASP A 40 0.37 10.00 -5.61
CA ASP A 40 0.10 11.10 -4.68
C ASP A 40 -0.18 10.62 -3.24
N VAL A 41 -0.92 9.53 -3.08
CA VAL A 41 -1.22 8.97 -1.74
C VAL A 41 -0.04 8.19 -1.18
N LEU A 42 0.63 7.36 -1.98
CA LEU A 42 1.82 6.60 -1.52
C LEU A 42 2.95 7.53 -1.08
N LEU A 43 3.18 8.64 -1.81
CA LEU A 43 4.18 9.64 -1.42
C LEU A 43 3.83 10.34 -0.11
N LYS A 44 2.54 10.53 0.21
CA LYS A 44 2.14 11.08 1.51
C LYS A 44 2.50 10.12 2.64
N PHE A 45 2.15 8.84 2.54
CA PHE A 45 2.59 7.84 3.53
C PHE A 45 4.11 7.78 3.64
N HIS A 46 4.82 7.81 2.51
CA HIS A 46 6.28 7.81 2.49
C HIS A 46 6.89 9.05 3.15
N SER A 47 6.21 10.20 3.13
CA SER A 47 6.69 11.41 3.79
C SER A 47 6.47 11.47 5.30
N GLU A 48 5.73 10.52 5.88
CA GLU A 48 5.50 10.45 7.33
C GLU A 48 6.69 9.79 8.07
N PRO A 49 6.85 10.03 9.38
CA PRO A 49 7.83 9.33 10.19
C PRO A 49 7.73 7.81 10.01
N GLU A 50 8.90 7.16 9.85
CA GLU A 50 8.99 5.72 9.57
C GLU A 50 8.23 5.24 8.33
N HIS A 51 7.81 6.17 7.45
CA HIS A 51 6.98 5.91 6.27
C HIS A 51 5.61 5.29 6.63
N LYS A 52 5.10 5.59 7.83
CA LYS A 52 3.86 5.03 8.39
C LYS A 52 2.91 6.13 8.86
N SER A 53 1.62 5.91 8.68
CA SER A 53 0.54 6.74 9.24
C SER A 53 -0.78 5.99 9.15
N THR A 54 -1.82 6.51 9.81
CA THR A 54 -3.20 6.11 9.55
C THR A 54 -3.85 6.99 8.48
N CYS A 55 -4.90 6.47 7.82
CA CYS A 55 -5.73 7.29 6.92
C CYS A 55 -6.43 8.45 7.66
N LYS A 56 -6.66 8.30 8.98
CA LYS A 56 -7.25 9.34 9.83
C LYS A 56 -6.30 10.52 9.99
N GLU A 57 -5.04 10.25 10.34
CA GLU A 57 -4.00 11.28 10.51
C GLU A 57 -3.72 12.02 9.20
N LEU A 58 -3.55 11.30 8.08
CA LEU A 58 -3.42 11.95 6.77
C LEU A 58 -4.66 12.75 6.38
N GLY A 59 -5.85 12.27 6.74
CA GLY A 59 -7.11 12.99 6.60
C GLY A 59 -7.09 14.36 7.25
N ILE A 60 -6.67 14.40 8.51
CA ILE A 60 -6.53 15.64 9.29
C ILE A 60 -5.44 16.53 8.67
N LYS A 61 -4.24 15.99 8.42
CA LYS A 61 -3.06 16.73 7.92
C LYS A 61 -3.30 17.40 6.58
N HIS A 62 -4.05 16.75 5.68
CA HIS A 62 -4.30 17.24 4.33
C HIS A 62 -5.70 17.81 4.12
N ASN A 63 -6.49 17.99 5.18
CA ASN A 63 -7.89 18.44 5.12
C ASN A 63 -8.71 17.63 4.09
N LYS A 64 -8.62 16.30 4.17
CA LYS A 64 -9.34 15.36 3.31
C LYS A 64 -10.05 14.30 4.15
N SER A 65 -11.10 13.71 3.58
CA SER A 65 -11.77 12.56 4.20
C SER A 65 -10.80 11.38 4.34
N PRO A 66 -10.71 10.74 5.53
CA PRO A 66 -9.95 9.50 5.71
C PRO A 66 -10.36 8.38 4.74
N GLN A 67 -11.63 8.35 4.34
CA GLN A 67 -12.16 7.38 3.40
C GLN A 67 -11.56 7.55 1.99
N SER A 68 -11.16 8.77 1.61
CA SER A 68 -10.47 9.02 0.34
C SER A 68 -9.11 8.31 0.30
N PHE A 69 -8.30 8.44 1.36
CA PHE A 69 -7.02 7.72 1.47
C PHE A 69 -7.23 6.21 1.52
N ASN A 70 -8.17 5.74 2.34
CA ASN A 70 -8.46 4.33 2.49
C ASN A 70 -8.90 3.68 1.17
N GLY A 71 -9.77 4.35 0.41
CA GLY A 71 -10.22 3.90 -0.90
C GLY A 71 -9.06 3.79 -1.89
N THR A 72 -8.20 4.80 -1.94
CA THR A 72 -7.03 4.79 -2.83
C THR A 72 -6.05 3.66 -2.48
N ILE A 73 -5.68 3.49 -1.21
CA ILE A 73 -4.77 2.42 -0.78
C ILE A 73 -5.37 1.03 -1.00
N THR A 74 -6.67 0.86 -0.71
CA THR A 74 -7.36 -0.42 -0.93
C THR A 74 -7.35 -0.81 -2.41
N ASN A 75 -7.61 0.15 -3.31
CA ASN A 75 -7.62 -0.12 -4.75
C ASN A 75 -6.21 -0.38 -5.28
N PHE A 76 -5.20 0.34 -4.79
CA PHE A 76 -3.80 0.03 -5.10
C PHE A 76 -3.45 -1.40 -4.68
N ALA A 77 -3.77 -1.80 -3.45
CA ALA A 77 -3.50 -3.15 -2.96
C ALA A 77 -4.16 -4.24 -3.82
N LYS A 78 -5.41 -4.03 -4.26
CA LYS A 78 -6.10 -4.94 -5.20
C LYS A 78 -5.41 -5.01 -6.55
N ALA A 79 -4.92 -3.90 -7.09
CA ALA A 79 -4.23 -3.86 -8.37
C ALA A 79 -2.86 -4.57 -8.28
N THR A 80 -2.09 -4.29 -7.23
CA THR A 80 -0.83 -4.97 -6.89
C THR A 80 -1.04 -6.47 -6.78
N GLN A 81 -2.06 -6.92 -6.05
CA GLN A 81 -2.36 -8.35 -5.89
C GLN A 81 -2.63 -9.03 -7.24
N LYS A 82 -3.40 -8.39 -8.13
CA LYS A 82 -3.66 -8.92 -9.47
C LYS A 82 -2.39 -9.04 -10.30
N SER A 83 -1.52 -8.04 -10.24
CA SER A 83 -0.23 -8.04 -10.96
C SER A 83 0.71 -9.15 -10.46
N LEU A 84 0.82 -9.33 -9.14
CA LEU A 84 1.64 -10.38 -8.54
C LEU A 84 1.17 -11.78 -8.92
N ILE A 85 -0.14 -12.00 -9.04
CA ILE A 85 -0.67 -13.28 -9.53
C ILE A 85 -0.18 -13.55 -10.95
N VAL A 86 -0.15 -12.54 -11.82
CA VAL A 86 0.33 -12.69 -13.21
C VAL A 86 1.84 -12.89 -13.27
N LEU A 87 2.63 -12.19 -12.45
CA LEU A 87 4.10 -12.28 -12.43
C LEU A 87 4.62 -13.63 -11.90
N LYS A 88 3.83 -14.33 -11.09
CA LYS A 88 4.18 -15.63 -10.49
C LYS A 88 3.65 -16.84 -11.27
N LEU A 89 2.96 -16.63 -12.38
CA LEU A 89 2.52 -17.67 -13.33
C LEU A 89 3.56 -17.84 -14.44
#